data_AF-A0A1A8HHV4-F1
#
_entry.id   AF-A0A1A8HHV4-F1
#
_cell.length_a   1.000
_cell.length_b   1.000
_cell.length_c   1.000
_cell.angle_alpha   90.00
_cell.angle_beta   90.00
_cell.angle_gamma   90.00
#
_symmetry.space_group_name_H-M   'P 1'
#
loop_
_entity.id
_entity.type
_entity.pdbx_description
1 polymer ?
#
loop_
_entity_poly.entity_id
_entity_poly.type
_entity_poly.pdbx_seq_one_letter_code
_entity_poly.pdbx_strand_id
1 'polypeptide(L)'
;LSDTLFFILRKKNSQLTFLHVYHHGTMIFNWWAGVKYVAGGQSFFIGLLNSFVHIIMYSYYGLAAIGPHMQKYLWWKRYLTSLQLVQFLLFLLHTGYNLFTE
;
A
#
# COMPACT_ATOMS: atom_id res chain seq x y z
N LEU A 1 0.31 5.23 -8.52
CA LEU A 1 0.00 6.29 -9.52
C LEU A 1 -1.29 5.99 -10.28
N SER A 2 -1.43 4.76 -10.78
CA SER A 2 -2.63 4.31 -11.51
C SER A 2 -3.93 4.44 -10.71
N ASP A 3 -3.92 4.17 -9.39
CA ASP A 3 -5.09 4.38 -8.52
C ASP A 3 -5.58 5.83 -8.51
N THR A 4 -4.65 6.79 -8.47
CA THR A 4 -4.95 8.22 -8.48
C THR A 4 -5.60 8.63 -9.81
N LEU A 5 -5.10 8.10 -10.94
CA LEU A 5 -5.71 8.29 -12.26
C LEU A 5 -7.13 7.70 -12.32
N PHE A 6 -7.34 6.48 -11.80
CA PHE A 6 -8.67 5.86 -11.77
C PHE A 6 -9.67 6.61 -10.88
N PHE A 7 -9.22 7.21 -9.77
CA PHE A 7 -10.08 8.04 -8.91
C PHE A 7 -10.49 9.35 -9.59
N ILE A 8 -9.57 9.99 -10.30
CA ILE A 8 -9.84 11.20 -11.09
C ILE A 8 -10.82 10.87 -12.22
N LEU A 9 -10.58 9.79 -12.96
CA LEU A 9 -11.43 9.35 -14.07
C LEU A 9 -12.83 8.90 -13.63
N ARG A 10 -12.95 8.26 -12.46
CA ARG A 10 -14.26 7.93 -11.85
C ARG A 10 -14.94 9.11 -11.15
N LYS A 11 -14.37 10.32 -11.21
CA LYS A 11 -14.80 11.51 -10.46
C LYS A 11 -15.01 11.25 -8.97
N LYS A 12 -14.28 10.30 -8.39
CA LYS A 12 -14.33 9.97 -6.96
C LYS A 12 -13.30 10.78 -6.17
N ASN A 13 -13.46 12.11 -6.21
CA ASN A 13 -12.55 13.05 -5.56
C ASN A 13 -12.50 12.87 -4.03
N SER A 14 -13.53 12.27 -3.41
CA SER A 14 -13.51 11.94 -1.98
C SER A 14 -12.49 10.87 -1.59
N GLN A 15 -11.99 10.07 -2.55
CA GLN A 15 -10.92 9.10 -2.33
C GLN A 15 -9.53 9.70 -2.53
N LEU A 16 -9.47 10.91 -3.10
CA LEU A 16 -8.25 11.68 -3.34
C LEU A 16 -7.91 12.52 -2.09
N THR A 17 -7.63 11.82 -0.99
CA THR A 17 -7.29 12.48 0.27
C THR A 17 -5.84 12.96 0.26
N PHE A 18 -5.53 13.95 1.11
CA PHE A 18 -4.15 14.40 1.34
C PHE A 18 -3.22 13.22 1.65
N LEU A 19 -3.67 12.28 2.49
CA LEU A 19 -2.92 11.08 2.84
C LEU A 19 -2.57 10.23 1.61
N HIS A 20 -3.52 10.04 0.68
CA HIS A 20 -3.32 9.26 -0.54
C HIS A 20 -2.26 9.90 -1.45
N VAL A 21 -2.37 11.21 -1.68
CA VAL A 21 -1.43 11.96 -2.54
C VAL A 21 -0.05 12.03 -1.92
N TYR A 22 0.03 12.35 -0.63
CA TYR A 22 1.28 12.39 0.11
C TYR A 22 1.99 11.03 0.10
N HIS A 23 1.28 9.95 0.42
CA HIS A 23 1.82 8.60 0.41
C HIS A 23 2.33 8.19 -0.98
N HIS A 24 1.51 8.31 -2.03
CA HIS A 24 1.96 7.92 -3.37
C HIS A 24 3.06 8.81 -3.94
N GLY A 25 3.11 10.09 -3.60
CA GLY A 25 4.17 11.00 -4.01
C GLY A 25 5.49 10.71 -3.30
N THR A 26 5.48 10.61 -1.97
CA THR A 26 6.68 10.38 -1.17
C THR A 26 7.25 8.97 -1.36
N MET A 27 6.39 7.95 -1.53
CA MET A 27 6.84 6.57 -1.75
C MET A 27 7.72 6.43 -3.01
N ILE A 28 7.43 7.17 -4.08
CA ILE A 28 8.23 7.13 -5.32
C ILE A 28 9.64 7.68 -5.07
N PHE A 29 9.72 8.82 -4.37
CA PHE A 29 10.99 9.45 -4.05
C PHE A 29 11.82 8.61 -3.07
N ASN A 30 11.18 8.11 -2.00
CA ASN A 30 11.83 7.27 -1.00
C ASN A 30 12.33 5.95 -1.60
N TRP A 31 11.57 5.32 -2.50
CA TRP A 31 12.00 4.08 -3.13
C TRP A 31 13.13 4.31 -4.14
N TRP A 32 13.11 5.43 -4.87
CA TRP A 32 14.23 5.82 -5.74
C TRP A 32 15.52 6.03 -4.93
N ALA A 33 15.44 6.74 -3.80
CA ALA A 33 16.59 6.93 -2.90
C ALA A 33 17.04 5.58 -2.30
N GLY A 34 16.10 4.74 -1.84
CA GLY A 34 16.40 3.43 -1.27
C GLY A 34 17.12 2.51 -2.25
N VAL A 35 16.65 2.39 -3.50
CA VAL A 35 17.31 1.60 -4.54
C VAL A 35 18.66 2.19 -4.94
N LYS A 36 18.83 3.51 -4.89
CA LYS A 36 20.08 4.17 -5.28
C LYS A 36 21.19 4.03 -4.24
N TYR A 37 20.86 4.09 -2.95
CA TYR A 37 21.84 4.13 -1.86
C TYR A 37 21.95 2.83 -1.07
N VAL A 38 20.89 2.02 -1.02
CA VAL A 38 20.81 0.78 -0.25
C VAL A 38 20.15 -0.32 -1.09
N ALA A 39 20.78 -0.60 -2.23
CA ALA A 39 20.34 -1.61 -3.18
C ALA A 39 20.57 -3.04 -2.62
N GLY A 40 19.64 -3.54 -1.80
CA GLY A 40 19.62 -4.94 -1.36
C GLY A 40 19.36 -5.15 0.13
N GLY A 41 19.33 -6.41 0.56
CA GLY A 41 19.14 -6.81 1.96
C GLY A 41 17.72 -6.50 2.48
N GLN A 42 17.65 -5.71 3.55
CA GLN A 42 16.43 -5.42 4.32
C GLN A 42 15.32 -4.74 3.50
N SER A 43 15.71 -3.89 2.54
CA SER A 43 14.78 -3.24 1.61
C SER A 43 13.98 -4.25 0.79
N PHE A 44 14.55 -5.43 0.48
CA PHE A 44 13.85 -6.47 -0.29
C PHE A 44 12.71 -7.10 0.51
N PHE A 45 12.91 -7.35 1.82
CA PHE A 45 11.89 -7.90 2.70
C PHE A 45 10.69 -6.94 2.83
N ILE A 46 10.96 -5.65 2.98
CA ILE A 46 9.93 -4.58 3.00
C ILE A 46 9.16 -4.55 1.67
N GLY A 47 9.86 -4.62 0.54
CA GLY A 47 9.25 -4.64 -0.80
C GLY A 47 8.38 -5.89 -1.04
N LEU A 48 8.82 -7.06 -0.59
CA LEU A 48 8.10 -8.32 -0.71
C LEU A 48 6.78 -8.30 0.08
N LEU A 49 6.85 -7.91 1.36
CA LEU A 49 5.67 -7.83 2.22
C LEU A 49 4.67 -6.81 1.68
N ASN A 50 5.15 -5.65 1.22
CA ASN A 50 4.31 -4.62 0.60
C ASN A 50 3.59 -5.14 -0.64
N SER A 51 4.31 -5.84 -1.52
CA SER A 51 3.76 -6.43 -2.74
C SER A 51 2.69 -7.47 -2.43
N PHE A 52 2.92 -8.31 -1.41
CA PHE A 52 1.94 -9.31 -0.96
C PHE A 52 0.63 -8.67 -0.48
N VAL A 53 0.72 -7.64 0.37
CA VAL A 53 -0.47 -6.90 0.82
C VAL A 53 -1.16 -6.20 -0.35
N HIS A 54 -0.39 -5.63 -1.29
CA HIS A 54 -0.94 -5.00 -2.48
C HIS A 54 -1.68 -5.98 -3.39
N ILE A 55 -1.22 -7.22 -3.56
CA ILE A 55 -1.95 -8.25 -4.32
C ILE A 55 -3.36 -8.44 -3.74
N ILE A 56 -3.47 -8.55 -2.41
CA ILE A 56 -4.76 -8.73 -1.73
C ILE A 56 -5.62 -7.47 -1.87
N MET A 57 -5.05 -6.28 -1.67
CA MET A 57 -5.77 -5.00 -1.78
C MET A 57 -6.30 -4.77 -3.21
N TYR A 58 -5.48 -4.98 -4.23
CA TYR A 58 -5.89 -4.82 -5.63
C TYR A 58 -6.89 -5.88 -6.06
N SER A 59 -6.79 -7.10 -5.54
CA SER A 59 -7.82 -8.14 -5.76
C SER A 59 -9.18 -7.68 -5.24
N TYR A 60 -9.21 -7.06 -4.05
CA TYR A 60 -10.44 -6.46 -3.51
C TYR A 60 -10.95 -5.30 -4.38
N TYR A 61 -10.08 -4.41 -4.87
CA TYR A 61 -10.50 -3.32 -5.76
C TYR A 61 -11.02 -3.84 -7.11
N GLY A 62 -10.41 -4.90 -7.66
CA GLY A 62 -10.89 -5.58 -8.86
C GLY A 62 -12.30 -6.14 -8.66
N LEU A 63 -12.53 -6.86 -7.56
CA LEU A 63 -13.86 -7.39 -7.21
C LEU A 63 -14.89 -6.26 -6.97
N ALA A 64 -14.47 -5.15 -6.35
CA ALA A 64 -15.32 -3.98 -6.12
C ALA A 64 -15.68 -3.23 -7.41
N ALA A 65 -14.86 -3.37 -8.47
CA ALA A 65 -15.08 -2.75 -9.77
C ALA A 65 -16.12 -3.49 -10.64
N ILE A 66 -16.38 -4.78 -10.37
CA ILE A 66 -17.38 -5.60 -11.08
C ILE A 66 -18.81 -5.04 -10.90
N GLY A 67 -19.08 -4.36 -9.78
CA GLY A 67 -20.30 -3.57 -9.61
C GLY A 67 -20.96 -3.68 -8.23
N PRO A 68 -22.13 -3.03 -8.04
CA PRO A 68 -22.83 -2.96 -6.76
C PRO A 68 -23.25 -4.33 -6.21
N HIS A 69 -23.55 -5.29 -7.11
CA HIS A 69 -23.90 -6.66 -6.73
C HIS A 69 -22.75 -7.38 -6.02
N MET A 70 -21.51 -7.16 -6.47
CA MET A 70 -20.32 -7.75 -5.85
C MET A 70 -19.92 -7.03 -4.55
N GLN A 71 -20.18 -5.73 -4.45
CA GLN A 71 -19.85 -4.94 -3.26
C GLN A 71 -20.55 -5.42 -1.98
N LYS A 72 -21.73 -6.05 -2.10
CA LYS A 72 -22.44 -6.64 -0.96
C LYS A 72 -21.65 -7.77 -0.29
N TYR A 73 -20.86 -8.53 -1.06
CA TYR A 73 -20.04 -9.63 -0.56
C TYR A 73 -18.68 -9.16 -0.01
N LEU A 74 -18.35 -7.89 -0.16
CA LEU A 74 -17.08 -7.29 0.26
C LEU A 74 -17.10 -6.77 1.72
N TRP A 75 -17.73 -7.52 2.62
CA TRP A 75 -17.83 -7.18 4.06
C TRP A 75 -16.45 -7.15 4.76
N TRP A 76 -15.47 -7.84 4.19
CA TRP A 76 -14.13 -8.00 4.74
C TRP A 76 -13.19 -6.80 4.50
N LYS A 77 -13.71 -5.67 4.01
CA LYS A 77 -12.96 -4.41 3.84
C LYS A 77 -12.17 -4.01 5.10
N ARG A 78 -12.77 -4.19 6.29
CA ARG A 78 -12.12 -3.84 7.57
C ARG A 78 -10.86 -4.66 7.82
N TYR A 79 -10.85 -5.94 7.45
CA TYR A 79 -9.69 -6.81 7.61
C TYR A 79 -8.54 -6.41 6.69
N LEU A 80 -8.82 -5.87 5.51
CA LEU A 80 -7.80 -5.31 4.63
C LEU A 80 -7.10 -4.12 5.26
N THR A 81 -7.87 -3.20 5.86
CA THR A 81 -7.30 -2.06 6.58
C THR A 81 -6.50 -2.51 7.80
N SER A 82 -6.97 -3.51 8.54
CA SER A 82 -6.20 -4.12 9.63
C SER A 82 -4.90 -4.74 9.13
N LEU A 83 -4.91 -5.45 8.01
CA LEU A 83 -3.74 -6.07 7.40
C LEU A 83 -2.71 -5.01 6.94
N GLN A 84 -3.17 -3.90 6.39
CA GLN A 84 -2.30 -2.74 6.06
C GLN A 84 -1.67 -2.12 7.31
N LEU A 85 -2.42 -1.97 8.41
CA LEU A 85 -1.87 -1.47 9.68
C LEU A 85 -0.84 -2.43 10.28
N VAL A 86 -1.09 -3.74 10.24
CA VAL A 86 -0.11 -4.74 10.67
C VAL A 86 1.15 -4.70 9.81
N GLN A 87 1.02 -4.50 8.49
CA GLN A 87 2.16 -4.31 7.60
C GLN A 87 3.05 -3.14 8.06
N PHE A 88 2.46 -1.99 8.42
CA PHE A 88 3.21 -0.85 8.94
C PHE A 88 3.89 -1.14 10.28
N LEU A 89 3.22 -1.86 11.19
CA LEU A 89 3.81 -2.27 12.47
C LEU A 89 5.01 -3.20 12.25
N LEU A 90 4.90 -4.17 11.35
CA LEU A 90 5.99 -5.07 10.99
C LEU A 90 7.18 -4.30 10.38
N PHE A 91 6.92 -3.28 9.56
CA PHE A 91 7.98 -2.41 9.05
C PHE A 91 8.67 -1.62 10.16
N LEU A 92 7.91 -1.05 11.10
CA LEU A 92 8.50 -0.32 12.24
C LEU A 92 9.35 -1.24 13.11
N LEU A 93 8.88 -2.46 13.41
CA LEU A 93 9.63 -3.44 14.19
C LEU A 93 10.89 -3.90 13.45
N HIS A 94 10.79 -4.17 12.15
CA HIS A 94 11.91 -4.62 11.34
C HIS A 94 12.99 -3.54 11.21
N THR A 95 12.59 -2.29 10.91
CA THR A 95 13.53 -1.15 10.88
C THR A 95 14.12 -0.85 12.26
N GLY A 96 13.31 -0.93 13.32
CA GLY A 96 13.77 -0.75 14.69
C GLY A 96 14.79 -1.81 15.12
N TYR A 97 14.52 -3.09 14.84
CA TYR A 97 15.46 -4.18 15.11
C TYR A 97 16.79 -3.99 14.36
N ASN A 98 16.75 -3.60 13.08
CA ASN A 98 17.95 -3.30 12.31
C ASN A 98 18.75 -2.14 12.94
N LEU A 99 18.09 -1.08 13.44
CA LEU A 99 18.76 0.05 14.12
C LEU A 99 19.51 -0.37 15.41
N PHE A 100 19.06 -1.40 16.10
CA PHE A 100 19.72 -1.91 17.32
C PHE A 100 20.74 -3.03 17.05
N THR A 101 20.75 -3.59 15.84
CA THR A 101 21.60 -4.74 15.46
C THR A 101 22.79 -4.32 14.59
N GLU A 102 22.75 -3.11 13.99
CA GLU A 102 23.92 -2.40 13.47
C GLU A 102 24.63 -1.59 14.57
#